data_AF-A0A7D8V3X3-F1
#
_entry.id   AF-A0A7D8V3X3-F1
#
_cell.length_a   1.000
_cell.length_b   1.000
_cell.length_c   1.000
_cell.angle_alpha   90.00
_cell.angle_beta   90.00
_cell.angle_gamma   90.00
#
_symmetry.space_group_name_H-M   'P 1'
#
loop_
_entity.id
_entity.type
_entity.pdbx_description
1 polymer ?
#
loop_
_entity_poly.entity_id
_entity_poly.type
_entity_poly.pdbx_seq_one_letter_code
_entity_poly.pdbx_strand_id
1 'polypeptide(L)'
;MLDPSQRLLSEELILTHTELIVLILSRFSAITEDNDSGLEQYEKVLYGSLDIIVGLGGGKGVSDTFRAIRGKGPLSEVSESLATFILTVAEQLIHLVDARAVRDTILPLAEKYMVRPQHKASFEASFAFLLVLVDAASETALSEPNQGPFVDALVHILAQGLIKQTRDGSISPSQLKAAYPTVVKAASRRSPALVATTINQIKDAEFKTDEAKDTVRIVRIMLIPYVPGPEIPEYLETIAQLILSTKQGSDARLEAASTAFQVIMKEIPDESRQYGIEWWQRWRRRFNGAGADAEAVAKL
;
A
#
# COMPACT_ATOMS: atom_id res chain seq x y z
N MET A 1 31.22 -37.33 -25.84
CA MET A 1 30.22 -36.31 -26.22
C MET A 1 28.92 -36.73 -25.56
N LEU A 2 28.44 -35.98 -24.57
CA LEU A 2 27.14 -36.23 -23.95
C LEU A 2 26.05 -35.82 -24.95
N ASP A 3 25.01 -36.66 -25.03
CA ASP A 3 23.85 -36.49 -25.89
C ASP A 3 23.16 -35.14 -25.60
N PRO A 4 22.93 -34.26 -26.59
CA PRO A 4 22.19 -33.01 -26.41
C PRO A 4 20.78 -33.21 -25.83
N SER A 5 20.21 -34.42 -25.98
CA SER A 5 18.91 -34.77 -25.38
C SER A 5 18.98 -35.09 -23.87
N GLN A 6 20.18 -35.17 -23.27
CA GLN A 6 20.38 -35.32 -21.81
C GLN A 6 20.55 -33.97 -21.08
N ARG A 7 20.37 -32.82 -21.75
CA ARG A 7 20.64 -31.48 -21.16
C ARG A 7 19.42 -30.62 -20.88
N LEU A 8 18.21 -31.14 -21.02
CA LEU A 8 17.00 -30.41 -20.63
C LEU A 8 16.31 -31.25 -19.57
N LEU A 9 16.41 -30.83 -18.31
CA LEU A 9 15.40 -31.21 -17.33
C LEU A 9 14.05 -30.86 -17.98
N SER A 10 13.10 -31.80 -18.02
CA SER A 10 11.77 -31.47 -18.54
C SER A 10 11.22 -30.28 -17.74
N GLU A 11 10.53 -29.34 -18.39
CA GLU A 11 9.98 -28.15 -17.73
C GLU A 11 9.11 -28.53 -16.52
N GLU A 12 8.39 -29.65 -16.63
CA GLU A 12 7.62 -30.27 -15.54
C GLU A 12 8.50 -30.66 -14.33
N LEU A 13 9.69 -31.20 -14.57
CA LEU A 13 10.62 -31.55 -13.51
C LEU A 13 11.18 -30.30 -12.83
N ILE A 14 11.51 -29.26 -13.60
CA ILE A 14 11.97 -27.97 -13.05
C ILE A 14 10.87 -27.37 -12.18
N LEU A 15 9.64 -27.30 -12.68
CA LEU A 15 8.50 -26.76 -11.95
C LEU A 15 8.26 -27.53 -10.63
N THR A 16 8.29 -28.86 -10.67
CA THR A 16 8.12 -29.71 -9.47
C THR A 16 9.21 -29.45 -8.43
N HIS A 17 10.47 -29.31 -8.84
CA HIS A 17 11.57 -29.01 -7.92
C HIS A 17 11.44 -27.60 -7.33
N THR A 18 11.03 -26.63 -8.14
CA THR A 18 10.83 -25.26 -7.69
C THR A 18 9.67 -25.15 -6.70
N GLU A 19 8.55 -25.84 -6.95
CA GLU A 19 7.44 -25.95 -5.98
C GLU A 19 7.91 -26.57 -4.66
N LEU A 20 8.76 -27.59 -4.73
CA LEU A 20 9.36 -28.20 -3.53
C LEU A 20 10.28 -27.23 -2.79
N ILE A 21 11.07 -26.42 -3.50
CA ILE A 21 11.90 -25.37 -2.89
C ILE A 21 11.02 -24.37 -2.14
N VAL A 22 9.96 -23.85 -2.77
CA VAL A 22 9.03 -22.92 -2.11
C VAL A 22 8.37 -23.57 -0.89
N LEU A 23 7.98 -24.84 -0.98
CA LEU A 23 7.43 -25.58 0.16
C LEU A 23 8.45 -25.75 1.29
N ILE A 24 9.72 -26.02 0.96
CA ILE A 24 10.79 -26.11 1.96
C ILE A 24 10.97 -24.75 2.62
N LEU A 25 11.11 -23.68 1.82
CA LEU A 25 11.25 -22.31 2.33
C LEU A 25 10.09 -21.93 3.26
N SER A 26 8.86 -22.35 2.94
CA SER A 26 7.68 -22.08 3.78
C SER A 26 7.73 -22.78 5.15
N ARG A 27 8.50 -23.87 5.29
CA ARG A 27 8.73 -24.54 6.59
C ARG A 27 9.81 -23.86 7.40
N PHE A 28 10.74 -23.18 6.74
CA PHE A 28 11.85 -22.46 7.37
C PHE A 28 11.56 -20.98 7.62
N SER A 29 10.39 -20.45 7.23
CA SER A 29 10.06 -19.03 7.40
C SER A 29 10.13 -18.55 8.85
N ALA A 30 9.81 -19.43 9.81
CA ALA A 30 9.92 -19.11 11.24
C ALA A 30 11.36 -18.98 11.75
N ILE A 31 12.35 -19.55 11.04
CA ILE A 31 13.76 -19.57 11.47
C ILE A 31 14.52 -18.33 10.93
N THR A 32 14.03 -17.76 9.83
CA THR A 32 14.65 -16.58 9.19
C THR A 32 14.34 -15.27 9.89
N GLU A 33 13.37 -15.24 10.82
CA GLU A 33 13.03 -14.03 11.58
C GLU A 33 14.15 -13.57 12.54
N ASP A 34 15.05 -14.47 12.95
CA ASP A 34 16.08 -14.20 13.97
C ASP A 34 17.49 -13.87 13.41
N ASN A 35 17.72 -13.98 12.09
CA ASN A 35 19.05 -13.83 11.49
C ASN A 35 19.06 -12.96 10.22
N ASP A 36 19.43 -11.68 10.38
CA ASP A 36 19.50 -10.69 9.28
C ASP A 36 20.37 -11.13 8.09
N SER A 37 21.47 -11.84 8.33
CA SER A 37 22.43 -12.19 7.28
C SER A 37 21.99 -13.36 6.39
N GLY A 38 21.03 -14.18 6.84
CA GLY A 38 20.47 -15.31 6.09
C GLY A 38 19.21 -14.96 5.30
N LEU A 39 18.56 -13.85 5.66
CA LEU A 39 17.33 -13.40 5.04
C LEU A 39 17.55 -13.03 3.55
N GLU A 40 18.67 -12.38 3.23
CA GLU A 40 18.97 -11.95 1.86
C GLU A 40 19.10 -13.14 0.90
N GLN A 41 19.79 -14.23 1.29
CA GLN A 41 19.89 -15.41 0.42
C GLN A 41 18.56 -16.16 0.36
N TYR A 42 17.80 -16.20 1.46
CA TYR A 42 16.46 -16.78 1.48
C TYR A 42 15.54 -16.09 0.47
N GLU A 43 15.49 -14.76 0.50
CA GLU A 43 14.70 -13.94 -0.43
C GLU A 43 15.11 -14.16 -1.89
N LYS A 44 16.42 -14.18 -2.19
CA LYS A 44 16.91 -14.45 -3.55
C LYS A 44 16.45 -15.81 -4.07
N VAL A 45 16.51 -16.84 -3.24
CA VAL A 45 16.05 -18.19 -3.62
C VAL A 45 14.53 -18.21 -3.77
N LEU A 46 13.79 -17.53 -2.88
CA LEU A 46 12.34 -17.42 -2.97
C LEU A 46 11.94 -16.74 -4.28
N TYR A 47 12.40 -15.51 -4.54
CA TYR A 47 12.03 -14.76 -5.73
C TYR A 47 12.43 -15.47 -7.02
N GLY A 48 13.65 -16.02 -7.09
CA GLY A 48 14.07 -16.81 -8.24
C GLY A 48 13.21 -18.06 -8.46
N SER A 49 12.68 -18.66 -7.38
CA SER A 49 11.73 -19.78 -7.47
C SER A 49 10.36 -19.32 -7.96
N LEU A 50 9.86 -18.19 -7.47
CA LEU A 50 8.59 -17.62 -7.94
C LEU A 50 8.67 -17.27 -9.43
N ASP A 51 9.76 -16.67 -9.89
CA ASP A 51 9.98 -16.36 -11.32
C ASP A 51 9.91 -17.61 -12.20
N ILE A 52 10.49 -18.73 -11.76
CA ILE A 52 10.43 -20.00 -12.49
C ILE A 52 9.01 -20.56 -12.49
N ILE A 53 8.30 -20.53 -11.36
CA ILE A 53 6.90 -20.98 -11.28
C ILE A 53 6.02 -20.17 -12.21
N VAL A 54 6.19 -18.85 -12.23
CA VAL A 54 5.47 -17.95 -13.13
C VAL A 54 5.81 -18.23 -14.58
N GLY A 55 7.10 -18.33 -14.91
CA GLY A 55 7.58 -18.51 -16.29
C GLY A 55 7.20 -19.85 -16.91
N LEU A 56 7.20 -20.94 -16.14
CA LEU A 56 6.92 -22.30 -16.63
C LEU A 56 5.49 -22.77 -16.33
N GLY A 57 4.94 -22.41 -15.18
CA GLY A 57 3.64 -22.89 -14.70
C GLY A 57 2.47 -21.94 -14.97
N GLY A 58 2.75 -20.66 -15.24
CA GLY A 58 1.73 -19.62 -15.38
C GLY A 58 0.79 -19.54 -14.18
N GLY A 59 -0.45 -19.08 -14.40
CA GLY A 59 -1.44 -18.97 -13.32
C GLY A 59 -1.79 -20.31 -12.67
N LYS A 60 -1.77 -21.42 -13.43
CA LYS A 60 -2.02 -22.75 -12.86
C LYS A 60 -0.93 -23.16 -11.84
N GLY A 61 0.34 -22.98 -12.20
CA GLY A 61 1.46 -23.27 -11.30
C GLY A 61 1.42 -22.44 -10.03
N VAL A 62 1.02 -21.16 -10.13
CA VAL A 62 0.81 -20.30 -8.95
C VAL A 62 -0.30 -20.86 -8.04
N SER A 63 -1.44 -21.24 -8.60
CA SER A 63 -2.55 -21.79 -7.81
C SER A 63 -2.24 -23.15 -7.19
N ASP A 64 -1.50 -24.00 -7.90
CA ASP A 64 -1.04 -25.29 -7.39
C ASP A 64 0.01 -25.08 -6.26
N THR A 65 0.88 -24.07 -6.39
CA THR A 65 1.83 -23.66 -5.34
C THR A 65 1.11 -23.23 -4.06
N PHE A 66 0.09 -22.36 -4.13
CA PHE A 66 -0.69 -21.97 -2.95
C PHE A 66 -1.41 -23.16 -2.31
N ARG A 67 -1.95 -24.08 -3.12
CA ARG A 67 -2.58 -25.31 -2.62
C ARG A 67 -1.56 -26.20 -1.90
N ALA A 68 -0.35 -26.32 -2.43
CA ALA A 68 0.73 -27.11 -1.84
C ALA A 68 1.22 -26.51 -0.52
N ILE A 69 1.49 -25.21 -0.47
CA ILE A 69 1.95 -24.49 0.74
C ILE A 69 0.90 -24.58 1.84
N ARG A 70 -0.37 -24.30 1.51
CA ARG A 70 -1.48 -24.37 2.46
C ARG A 70 -1.67 -25.79 3.02
N GLY A 71 -1.47 -26.80 2.18
CA GLY A 71 -1.80 -28.19 2.51
C GLY A 71 -3.31 -28.44 2.60
N LYS A 72 -3.69 -29.60 3.17
CA LYS A 72 -5.08 -30.07 3.23
C LYS A 72 -5.85 -29.62 4.48
N GLY A 73 -5.19 -28.94 5.41
CA GLY A 73 -5.77 -28.53 6.69
C GLY A 73 -6.77 -27.36 6.59
N PRO A 74 -7.60 -27.16 7.63
CA PRO A 74 -8.41 -25.96 7.76
C PRO A 74 -7.54 -24.72 7.94
N LEU A 75 -8.00 -23.56 7.46
CA LEU A 75 -7.27 -22.28 7.58
C LEU A 75 -7.02 -21.85 9.03
N SER A 76 -7.81 -22.35 9.97
CA SER A 76 -7.61 -22.11 11.41
C SER A 76 -6.30 -22.68 11.95
N GLU A 77 -5.78 -23.74 11.33
CA GLU A 77 -4.54 -24.44 11.73
C GLU A 77 -3.27 -23.86 11.11
N VAL A 78 -3.39 -22.89 10.20
CA VAL A 78 -2.23 -22.21 9.61
C VAL A 78 -1.55 -21.39 10.72
N SER A 79 -0.27 -21.69 10.97
CA SER A 79 0.56 -20.95 11.92
C SER A 79 0.77 -19.50 11.45
N GLU A 80 1.12 -18.62 12.37
CA GLU A 80 1.43 -17.21 12.05
C GLU A 80 2.55 -17.08 11.02
N SER A 81 3.67 -17.80 11.21
CA SER A 81 4.81 -17.80 10.29
C SER A 81 4.46 -18.30 8.89
N LEU A 82 3.58 -19.29 8.78
CA LEU A 82 3.12 -19.79 7.49
C LEU A 82 2.13 -18.81 6.85
N ALA A 83 1.28 -18.16 7.65
CA ALA A 83 0.39 -17.12 7.15
C ALA A 83 1.17 -15.91 6.62
N THR A 84 2.19 -15.44 7.34
CA THR A 84 3.12 -14.40 6.86
C THR A 84 3.70 -14.80 5.51
N PHE A 85 4.27 -16.01 5.40
CA PHE A 85 4.86 -16.50 4.15
C PHE A 85 3.84 -16.54 3.00
N ILE A 86 2.64 -17.09 3.22
CA ILE A 86 1.58 -17.14 2.21
C ILE A 86 1.20 -15.73 1.75
N LEU A 87 1.03 -14.79 2.67
CA LEU A 87 0.64 -13.42 2.37
C LEU A 87 1.74 -12.68 1.60
N THR A 88 3.02 -12.85 1.99
CA THR A 88 4.16 -12.30 1.26
C THR A 88 4.24 -12.86 -0.16
N VAL A 89 4.10 -14.18 -0.35
CA VAL A 89 4.09 -14.76 -1.70
C VAL A 89 2.91 -14.24 -2.53
N ALA A 90 1.73 -14.07 -1.91
CA ALA A 90 0.54 -13.56 -2.57
C ALA A 90 0.66 -12.09 -2.99
N GLU A 91 1.32 -11.26 -2.18
CA GLU A 91 1.64 -9.88 -2.52
C GLU A 91 2.44 -9.81 -3.83
N GLN A 92 3.46 -10.64 -3.97
CA GLN A 92 4.36 -10.65 -5.13
C GLN A 92 3.70 -11.23 -6.39
N LEU A 93 2.75 -12.14 -6.22
CA LEU A 93 2.09 -12.85 -7.31
C LEU A 93 0.69 -12.32 -7.63
N ILE A 94 0.27 -11.18 -7.08
CA ILE A 94 -1.14 -10.73 -7.10
C ILE A 94 -1.79 -10.77 -8.49
N HIS A 95 -1.05 -10.41 -9.55
CA HIS A 95 -1.55 -10.36 -10.93
C HIS A 95 -1.70 -11.74 -11.58
N LEU A 96 -1.18 -12.79 -10.94
CA LEU A 96 -1.20 -14.17 -11.43
C LEU A 96 -1.99 -15.10 -10.52
N VAL A 97 -2.30 -14.66 -9.30
CA VAL A 97 -3.17 -15.40 -8.39
C VAL A 97 -4.61 -15.37 -8.91
N ASP A 98 -5.20 -16.55 -9.10
CA ASP A 98 -6.60 -16.62 -9.49
C ASP A 98 -7.56 -16.15 -8.38
N ALA A 99 -8.72 -15.65 -8.77
CA ALA A 99 -9.72 -15.13 -7.84
C ALA A 99 -10.18 -16.17 -6.79
N ARG A 100 -10.10 -17.47 -7.11
CA ARG A 100 -10.47 -18.54 -6.19
C ARG A 100 -9.43 -18.71 -5.09
N ALA A 101 -8.15 -18.65 -5.40
CA ALA A 101 -7.07 -18.67 -4.40
C ALA A 101 -7.13 -17.44 -3.49
N VAL A 102 -7.40 -16.26 -4.05
CA VAL A 102 -7.65 -15.04 -3.26
C VAL A 102 -8.82 -15.26 -2.30
N ARG A 103 -10.00 -15.61 -2.81
CA ARG A 103 -11.23 -15.75 -2.02
C ARG A 103 -11.17 -16.88 -0.99
N ASP A 104 -10.71 -18.06 -1.38
CA ASP A 104 -10.83 -19.28 -0.57
C ASP A 104 -9.65 -19.50 0.38
N THR A 105 -8.53 -18.80 0.19
CA THR A 105 -7.30 -19.03 0.97
C THR A 105 -6.66 -17.74 1.47
N ILE A 106 -6.32 -16.80 0.59
CA ILE A 106 -5.42 -15.70 0.95
C ILE A 106 -6.17 -14.58 1.69
N LEU A 107 -7.34 -14.15 1.18
CA LEU A 107 -8.13 -13.09 1.79
C LEU A 107 -8.59 -13.45 3.22
N PRO A 108 -9.10 -14.67 3.51
CA PRO A 108 -9.43 -15.04 4.88
C PRO A 108 -8.22 -15.03 5.84
N LEU A 109 -7.02 -15.33 5.35
CA LEU A 109 -5.79 -15.21 6.14
C LEU A 109 -5.47 -13.74 6.43
N ALA A 110 -5.54 -12.88 5.41
CA ALA A 110 -5.32 -11.44 5.59
C ALA A 110 -6.32 -10.84 6.60
N GLU A 111 -7.61 -11.15 6.47
CA GLU A 111 -8.66 -10.70 7.40
C GLU A 111 -8.43 -11.19 8.83
N LYS A 112 -7.97 -12.45 9.00
CA LYS A 112 -7.64 -13.01 10.32
C LYS A 112 -6.52 -12.23 11.01
N TYR A 113 -5.48 -11.85 10.28
CA TYR A 113 -4.26 -11.26 10.85
C TYR A 113 -4.24 -9.73 10.87
N MET A 114 -5.04 -9.05 10.04
CA MET A 114 -5.11 -7.57 10.04
C MET A 114 -5.67 -6.96 11.34
N VAL A 115 -6.30 -7.79 12.18
CA VAL A 115 -6.83 -7.40 13.50
C VAL A 115 -5.99 -7.93 14.67
N ARG A 116 -4.82 -8.54 14.40
CA ARG A 116 -3.96 -9.21 15.38
C ARG A 116 -2.56 -8.61 15.45
N PRO A 117 -2.41 -7.35 15.92
CA PRO A 117 -1.11 -6.67 15.96
C PRO A 117 -0.08 -7.36 16.87
N GLN A 118 -0.50 -8.24 17.78
CA GLN A 118 0.41 -9.03 18.61
C GLN A 118 1.33 -9.97 17.82
N HIS A 119 0.97 -10.30 16.56
CA HIS A 119 1.78 -11.11 15.66
C HIS A 119 2.30 -10.24 14.51
N LYS A 120 3.27 -9.37 14.83
CA LYS A 120 3.72 -8.26 13.97
C LYS A 120 3.95 -8.66 12.52
N ALA A 121 4.71 -9.72 12.25
CA ALA A 121 5.04 -10.15 10.89
C ALA A 121 3.79 -10.48 10.07
N SER A 122 2.89 -11.31 10.61
CA SER A 122 1.64 -11.68 9.93
C SER A 122 0.65 -10.52 9.80
N PHE A 123 0.65 -9.60 10.79
CA PHE A 123 -0.14 -8.37 10.75
C PHE A 123 0.35 -7.43 9.64
N GLU A 124 1.66 -7.17 9.56
CA GLU A 124 2.24 -6.30 8.53
C GLU A 124 2.07 -6.91 7.14
N ALA A 125 2.32 -8.21 6.98
CA ALA A 125 2.10 -8.92 5.71
C ALA A 125 0.62 -8.88 5.27
N SER A 126 -0.32 -8.91 6.20
CA SER A 126 -1.75 -8.79 5.87
C SER A 126 -2.11 -7.42 5.30
N PHE A 127 -1.58 -6.33 5.87
CA PHE A 127 -1.79 -4.99 5.34
C PHE A 127 -1.10 -4.80 3.99
N ALA A 128 0.15 -5.26 3.86
CA ALA A 128 0.89 -5.18 2.60
C ALA A 128 0.15 -5.90 1.46
N PHE A 129 -0.29 -7.14 1.69
CA PHE A 129 -1.11 -7.88 0.74
C PHE A 129 -2.42 -7.16 0.39
N LEU A 130 -3.17 -6.68 1.39
CA LEU A 130 -4.46 -6.03 1.14
C LEU A 130 -4.31 -4.71 0.36
N LEU A 131 -3.23 -3.95 0.60
CA LEU A 131 -2.91 -2.74 -0.15
C LEU A 131 -2.62 -3.04 -1.62
N VAL A 132 -1.84 -4.09 -1.88
CA VAL A 132 -1.54 -4.53 -3.24
C VAL A 132 -2.79 -5.11 -3.92
N LEU A 133 -3.60 -5.87 -3.19
CA LEU A 133 -4.88 -6.41 -3.68
C LEU A 133 -5.85 -5.29 -4.07
N VAL A 134 -6.02 -4.26 -3.23
CA VAL A 134 -6.95 -3.16 -3.56
C VAL A 134 -6.46 -2.33 -4.74
N ASP A 135 -5.14 -2.12 -4.88
CA ASP A 135 -4.56 -1.43 -6.04
C ASP A 135 -4.85 -2.23 -7.32
N ALA A 136 -4.50 -3.52 -7.35
CA ALA A 136 -4.73 -4.40 -8.50
C ALA A 136 -6.24 -4.58 -8.83
N ALA A 137 -7.09 -4.75 -7.83
CA ALA A 137 -8.54 -4.86 -8.01
C ALA A 137 -9.14 -3.55 -8.53
N SER A 138 -8.63 -2.39 -8.11
CA SER A 138 -9.10 -1.09 -8.62
C SER A 138 -8.75 -0.86 -10.09
N GLU A 139 -7.63 -1.41 -10.57
CA GLU A 139 -7.24 -1.33 -11.99
C GLU A 139 -8.15 -2.20 -12.86
N THR A 140 -8.38 -3.44 -12.43
CA THR A 140 -9.25 -4.38 -13.14
C THR A 140 -10.72 -3.96 -13.12
N ALA A 141 -11.18 -3.27 -12.07
CA ALA A 141 -12.53 -2.72 -11.98
C ALA A 141 -12.85 -1.67 -13.07
N LEU A 142 -11.83 -1.09 -13.73
CA LEU A 142 -12.04 -0.19 -14.88
C LEU A 142 -12.58 -0.95 -16.10
N SER A 143 -12.15 -2.20 -16.29
CA SER A 143 -12.63 -3.08 -17.36
C SER A 143 -13.76 -4.02 -16.91
N GLU A 144 -13.84 -4.32 -15.61
CA GLU A 144 -14.79 -5.26 -15.02
C GLU A 144 -15.64 -4.58 -13.92
N PRO A 145 -16.75 -3.92 -14.27
CA PRO A 145 -17.53 -3.11 -13.31
C PRO A 145 -18.13 -3.90 -12.14
N ASN A 146 -18.31 -5.21 -12.30
CA ASN A 146 -18.79 -6.12 -11.25
C ASN A 146 -17.83 -6.23 -10.07
N GLN A 147 -16.55 -5.88 -10.24
CA GLN A 147 -15.58 -5.83 -9.14
C GLN A 147 -15.75 -4.57 -8.27
N GLY A 148 -16.53 -3.59 -8.72
CA GLY A 148 -16.68 -2.31 -8.05
C GLY A 148 -17.04 -2.39 -6.56
N PRO A 149 -18.10 -3.13 -6.17
CA PRO A 149 -18.47 -3.27 -4.76
C PRO A 149 -17.38 -3.90 -3.88
N PHE A 150 -16.57 -4.80 -4.45
CA PHE A 150 -15.45 -5.42 -3.74
C PHE A 150 -14.34 -4.39 -3.45
N VAL A 151 -13.97 -3.58 -4.44
CA VAL A 151 -12.99 -2.50 -4.26
C VAL A 151 -13.51 -1.47 -3.26
N ASP A 152 -14.78 -1.08 -3.36
CA ASP A 152 -15.39 -0.09 -2.45
C ASP A 152 -15.34 -0.59 -0.99
N ALA A 153 -15.63 -1.87 -0.77
CA ALA A 153 -15.52 -2.49 0.56
C ALA A 153 -14.07 -2.57 1.06
N LEU A 154 -13.13 -2.98 0.22
CA LEU A 154 -11.70 -3.05 0.59
C LEU A 154 -11.13 -1.67 0.93
N VAL A 155 -11.44 -0.65 0.14
CA VAL A 155 -11.03 0.75 0.41
C VAL A 155 -11.52 1.18 1.78
N HIS A 156 -12.78 0.90 2.11
CA HIS A 156 -13.35 1.25 3.42
C HIS A 156 -12.67 0.51 4.57
N ILE A 157 -12.50 -0.82 4.44
CA ILE A 157 -11.86 -1.67 5.44
C ILE A 157 -10.42 -1.22 5.68
N LEU A 158 -9.67 -0.93 4.63
CA LEU A 158 -8.27 -0.48 4.72
C LEU A 158 -8.16 0.92 5.31
N ALA A 159 -8.97 1.87 4.86
CA ALA A 159 -8.94 3.24 5.38
C ALA A 159 -9.23 3.26 6.89
N GLN A 160 -10.27 2.55 7.33
CA GLN A 160 -10.61 2.43 8.76
C GLN A 160 -9.55 1.64 9.53
N GLY A 161 -9.05 0.54 8.96
CA GLY A 161 -8.02 -0.29 9.54
C GLY A 161 -6.75 0.52 9.81
N LEU A 162 -6.22 1.22 8.80
CA LEU A 162 -5.03 2.05 8.93
C LEU A 162 -5.20 3.13 10.01
N ILE A 163 -6.30 3.89 9.97
CA ILE A 163 -6.57 4.94 10.96
C ILE A 163 -6.64 4.36 12.37
N LYS A 164 -7.41 3.28 12.56
CA LYS A 164 -7.59 2.64 13.86
C LYS A 164 -6.26 2.10 14.39
N GLN A 165 -5.53 1.34 13.58
CA GLN A 165 -4.28 0.71 14.01
C GLN A 165 -3.17 1.74 14.27
N THR A 166 -3.14 2.87 13.55
CA THR A 166 -2.22 3.97 13.87
C THR A 166 -2.61 4.65 15.18
N ARG A 167 -3.90 4.86 15.44
CA ARG A 167 -4.37 5.41 16.73
C ARG A 167 -4.02 4.50 17.91
N ASP A 168 -4.09 3.19 17.69
CA ASP A 168 -3.77 2.17 18.67
C ASP A 168 -2.24 1.90 18.77
N GLY A 169 -1.43 2.55 17.93
CA GLY A 169 0.03 2.46 17.94
C GLY A 169 0.61 1.19 17.28
N SER A 170 -0.24 0.37 16.66
CA SER A 170 0.16 -0.87 15.97
C SER A 170 0.69 -0.63 14.55
N ILE A 171 0.32 0.50 13.93
CA ILE A 171 0.89 0.99 12.67
C ILE A 171 1.61 2.29 12.96
N SER A 172 2.88 2.41 12.55
CA SER A 172 3.63 3.63 12.75
C SER A 172 3.07 4.78 11.90
N PRO A 173 3.29 6.05 12.28
CA PRO A 173 2.93 7.18 11.43
C PRO A 173 3.59 7.12 10.05
N SER A 174 4.84 6.65 9.95
CA SER A 174 5.52 6.44 8.65
C SER A 174 4.83 5.39 7.77
N GLN A 175 4.35 4.30 8.35
CA GLN A 175 3.57 3.28 7.62
C GLN A 175 2.23 3.84 7.16
N LEU A 176 1.52 4.63 7.98
CA LEU A 176 0.31 5.34 7.57
C LEU A 176 0.58 6.27 6.38
N LYS A 177 1.68 7.04 6.46
CA LYS A 177 2.13 7.95 5.39
C LYS A 177 2.33 7.24 4.06
N ALA A 178 2.89 6.04 4.08
CA ALA A 178 3.13 5.23 2.89
C ALA A 178 1.87 4.54 2.36
N ALA A 179 1.03 3.99 3.25
CA ALA A 179 -0.09 3.13 2.88
C ALA A 179 -1.35 3.88 2.47
N TYR A 180 -1.71 4.96 3.18
CA TYR A 180 -3.00 5.63 2.98
C TYR A 180 -3.18 6.23 1.58
N PRO A 181 -2.15 6.85 0.94
CA PRO A 181 -2.27 7.33 -0.43
C PRO A 181 -2.64 6.23 -1.43
N THR A 182 -2.16 4.99 -1.25
CA THR A 182 -2.52 3.84 -2.10
C THR A 182 -4.02 3.53 -2.02
N VAL A 183 -4.62 3.63 -0.83
CA VAL A 183 -6.06 3.42 -0.63
C VAL A 183 -6.88 4.49 -1.37
N VAL A 184 -6.44 5.75 -1.33
CA VAL A 184 -7.13 6.87 -2.01
C VAL A 184 -6.92 6.81 -3.53
N LYS A 185 -5.75 6.36 -4.00
CA LYS A 185 -5.49 6.04 -5.40
C LYS A 185 -6.44 4.97 -5.92
N ALA A 186 -6.65 3.89 -5.17
CA ALA A 186 -7.62 2.87 -5.51
C ALA A 186 -9.06 3.44 -5.54
N ALA A 187 -9.38 4.33 -4.59
CA ALA A 187 -10.68 5.02 -4.56
C ALA A 187 -10.90 5.95 -5.77
N SER A 188 -9.87 6.64 -6.25
CA SER A 188 -9.99 7.58 -7.37
C SER A 188 -10.25 6.90 -8.71
N ARG A 189 -9.78 5.67 -8.89
CA ARG A 189 -10.13 4.81 -10.03
C ARG A 189 -11.59 4.35 -10.01
N ARG A 190 -12.25 4.41 -8.84
CA ARG A 190 -13.62 3.95 -8.65
C ARG A 190 -14.64 5.07 -8.80
N SER A 191 -14.58 6.08 -7.93
CA SER A 191 -15.49 7.21 -8.00
C SER A 191 -15.02 8.42 -7.17
N PRO A 192 -15.38 9.66 -7.58
CA PRO A 192 -15.19 10.86 -6.78
C PRO A 192 -15.78 10.78 -5.37
N ALA A 193 -16.96 10.14 -5.22
CA ALA A 193 -17.64 10.01 -3.93
C ALA A 193 -16.84 9.15 -2.94
N LEU A 194 -16.18 8.09 -3.42
CA LEU A 194 -15.34 7.23 -2.59
C LEU A 194 -14.06 7.95 -2.17
N VAL A 195 -13.46 8.76 -3.05
CA VAL A 195 -12.34 9.66 -2.70
C VAL A 195 -12.75 10.63 -1.59
N ALA A 196 -13.83 11.37 -1.77
CA ALA A 196 -14.30 12.35 -0.80
C ALA A 196 -14.57 11.70 0.58
N THR A 197 -15.22 10.53 0.58
CA THR A 197 -15.47 9.76 1.81
C THR A 197 -14.17 9.37 2.50
N THR A 198 -13.19 8.86 1.74
CA THR A 198 -11.90 8.40 2.29
C THR A 198 -11.07 9.58 2.82
N ILE A 199 -11.02 10.71 2.09
CA ILE A 199 -10.37 11.95 2.55
C ILE A 199 -11.01 12.45 3.86
N ASN A 200 -12.33 12.43 3.96
CA ASN A 200 -13.03 12.87 5.18
C ASN A 200 -12.73 11.95 6.37
N GLN A 201 -12.62 10.63 6.15
CA GLN A 201 -12.27 9.70 7.23
C GLN A 201 -10.93 10.03 7.91
N ILE A 202 -9.87 10.31 7.14
CA ILE A 202 -8.57 10.67 7.75
C ILE A 202 -8.55 12.11 8.28
N LYS A 203 -9.32 13.02 7.67
CA LYS A 203 -9.46 14.40 8.14
C LYS A 203 -10.13 14.45 9.53
N ASP A 204 -11.16 13.65 9.72
CA ASP A 204 -11.98 13.64 10.95
C ASP A 204 -11.40 12.69 12.02
N ALA A 205 -10.32 11.99 11.70
CA ALA A 205 -9.65 11.09 12.63
C ALA A 205 -8.85 11.85 13.70
N GLU A 206 -9.06 11.47 14.97
CA GLU A 206 -8.35 12.02 16.11
C GLU A 206 -7.14 11.16 16.49
N PHE A 207 -5.95 11.78 16.51
CA PHE A 207 -4.70 11.15 16.90
C PHE A 207 -4.14 11.79 18.17
N LYS A 208 -3.62 10.94 19.07
CA LYS A 208 -3.13 11.38 20.40
C LYS A 208 -1.78 12.07 20.32
N THR A 209 -0.88 11.58 19.49
CA THR A 209 0.49 12.08 19.38
C THR A 209 0.59 13.21 18.35
N ASP A 210 1.47 14.18 18.59
CA ASP A 210 1.69 15.27 17.63
C ASP A 210 2.34 14.76 16.35
N GLU A 211 3.21 13.74 16.43
CA GLU A 211 3.79 13.06 15.27
C GLU A 211 2.72 12.46 14.34
N ALA A 212 1.70 11.81 14.90
CA ALA A 212 0.61 11.27 14.10
C ALA A 212 -0.25 12.38 13.49
N LYS A 213 -0.48 13.49 14.21
CA LYS A 213 -1.17 14.67 13.65
C LYS A 213 -0.38 15.29 12.50
N ASP A 214 0.94 15.43 12.65
CA ASP A 214 1.84 15.92 11.59
C ASP A 214 1.85 14.97 10.40
N THR A 215 1.89 13.67 10.65
CA THR A 215 1.78 12.65 9.60
C THR A 215 0.47 12.78 8.83
N VAL A 216 -0.67 12.95 9.50
CA VAL A 216 -1.96 13.16 8.83
C VAL A 216 -1.96 14.41 7.97
N ARG A 217 -1.32 15.49 8.43
CA ARG A 217 -1.12 16.71 7.61
C ARG A 217 -0.38 16.37 6.32
N ILE A 218 0.71 15.62 6.42
CA ILE A 218 1.49 15.19 5.25
C ILE A 218 0.68 14.26 4.35
N VAL A 219 -0.02 13.27 4.90
CA VAL A 219 -0.88 12.37 4.11
C VAL A 219 -1.88 13.18 3.32
N ARG A 220 -2.61 14.10 3.94
CA ARG A 220 -3.59 14.96 3.25
C ARG A 220 -2.98 15.74 2.08
N ILE A 221 -1.75 16.20 2.22
CA ILE A 221 -1.02 16.83 1.11
C ILE A 221 -0.73 15.83 0.00
N MET A 222 -0.33 14.60 0.33
CA MET A 222 -0.10 13.52 -0.64
C MET A 222 -1.39 13.06 -1.34
N LEU A 223 -2.59 13.46 -0.87
CA LEU A 223 -3.86 13.12 -1.51
C LEU A 223 -4.25 14.07 -2.64
N ILE A 224 -3.56 15.21 -2.82
CA ILE A 224 -3.86 16.21 -3.87
C ILE A 224 -4.03 15.59 -5.27
N PRO A 225 -3.17 14.65 -5.73
CA PRO A 225 -3.29 14.07 -7.08
C PRO A 225 -4.58 13.29 -7.34
N TYR A 226 -5.25 12.85 -6.26
CA TYR A 226 -6.42 11.98 -6.34
C TYR A 226 -7.74 12.75 -6.17
N VAL A 227 -7.68 14.05 -5.86
CA VAL A 227 -8.86 14.90 -5.71
C VAL A 227 -9.47 15.16 -7.10
N PRO A 228 -10.81 15.06 -7.26
CA PRO A 228 -11.46 15.39 -8.52
C PRO A 228 -11.14 16.81 -8.98
N GLY A 229 -10.86 17.00 -10.28
CA GLY A 229 -10.46 18.28 -10.86
C GLY A 229 -11.27 19.51 -10.41
N PRO A 230 -12.62 19.44 -10.41
CA PRO A 230 -13.46 20.56 -9.95
C PRO A 230 -13.28 20.93 -8.46
N GLU A 231 -12.84 19.99 -7.62
CA GLU A 231 -12.70 20.16 -6.17
C GLU A 231 -11.27 20.58 -5.76
N ILE A 232 -10.29 20.46 -6.67
CA ILE A 232 -8.87 20.78 -6.39
C ILE A 232 -8.67 22.21 -5.87
N PRO A 233 -9.28 23.28 -6.44
CA PRO A 233 -9.07 24.62 -5.93
C PRO A 233 -9.44 24.79 -4.45
N GLU A 234 -10.60 24.26 -4.04
CA GLU A 234 -11.06 24.31 -2.64
C GLU A 234 -10.19 23.44 -1.73
N TYR A 235 -9.79 22.26 -2.21
CA TYR A 235 -8.91 21.36 -1.46
C TYR A 235 -7.54 22.00 -1.21
N LEU A 236 -6.95 22.64 -2.22
CA LEU A 236 -5.68 23.34 -2.10
C LEU A 236 -5.75 24.50 -1.10
N GLU A 237 -6.84 25.25 -1.05
CA GLU A 237 -7.04 26.28 -0.03
C GLU A 237 -7.11 25.67 1.38
N THR A 238 -7.76 24.51 1.53
CA THR A 238 -7.74 23.76 2.78
C THR A 238 -6.32 23.32 3.17
N ILE A 239 -5.51 22.87 2.21
CA ILE A 239 -4.10 22.52 2.43
C ILE A 239 -3.28 23.76 2.83
N ALA A 240 -3.52 24.91 2.22
CA ALA A 240 -2.84 26.16 2.59
C ALA A 240 -3.11 26.51 4.06
N GLN A 241 -4.38 26.49 4.48
CA GLN A 241 -4.75 26.75 5.87
C GLN A 241 -4.12 25.74 6.83
N LEU A 242 -4.07 24.47 6.43
CA LEU A 242 -3.43 23.42 7.20
C LEU A 242 -1.92 23.69 7.41
N ILE A 243 -1.18 24.08 6.36
CA ILE A 243 0.24 24.43 6.47
C ILE A 243 0.44 25.70 7.31
N LEU A 244 -0.41 26.72 7.13
CA LEU A 244 -0.30 27.99 7.86
C LEU A 244 -0.64 27.86 9.34
N SER A 245 -1.55 26.94 9.69
CA SER A 245 -1.89 26.62 11.08
C SER A 245 -0.73 25.94 11.82
N THR A 246 0.21 25.33 11.11
CA THR A 246 1.44 24.78 11.69
C THR A 246 2.38 25.91 12.11
N LYS A 247 2.98 25.76 13.31
CA LYS A 247 3.87 26.75 13.92
C LYS A 247 4.90 27.27 12.92
N GLN A 248 4.97 28.59 12.75
CA GLN A 248 5.93 29.23 11.86
C GLN A 248 7.36 28.87 12.25
N GLY A 249 8.19 28.52 11.26
CA GLY A 249 9.59 28.12 11.45
C GLY A 249 9.79 26.71 12.01
N SER A 250 8.74 25.91 12.19
CA SER A 250 8.90 24.50 12.60
C SER A 250 9.28 23.60 11.43
N ASP A 251 10.00 22.51 11.72
CA ASP A 251 10.36 21.49 10.74
C ASP A 251 9.11 20.85 10.11
N ALA A 252 8.04 20.63 10.89
CA ALA A 252 6.77 20.11 10.38
C ALA A 252 6.14 21.02 9.32
N ARG A 253 6.21 22.35 9.49
CA ARG A 253 5.72 23.29 8.47
C ARG A 253 6.58 23.27 7.22
N LEU A 254 7.90 23.16 7.38
CA LEU A 254 8.84 23.06 6.25
C LEU A 254 8.63 21.76 5.46
N GLU A 255 8.48 20.63 6.16
CA GLU A 255 8.18 19.33 5.54
C GLU A 255 6.85 19.38 4.79
N ALA A 256 5.80 19.94 5.39
CA ALA A 256 4.50 20.08 4.76
C ALA A 256 4.57 20.95 3.48
N ALA A 257 5.22 22.12 3.55
CA ALA A 257 5.40 22.98 2.39
C ALA A 257 6.25 22.32 1.29
N SER A 258 7.32 21.62 1.68
CA SER A 258 8.19 20.87 0.74
C SER A 258 7.42 19.74 0.06
N THR A 259 6.64 18.97 0.84
CA THR A 259 5.79 17.89 0.30
C THR A 259 4.76 18.46 -0.67
N ALA A 260 4.08 19.55 -0.31
CA ALA A 260 3.09 20.18 -1.18
C ALA A 260 3.71 20.62 -2.50
N PHE A 261 4.91 21.19 -2.46
CA PHE A 261 5.66 21.52 -3.67
C PHE A 261 5.97 20.30 -4.53
N GLN A 262 6.48 19.21 -3.94
CA GLN A 262 6.81 18.00 -4.68
C GLN A 262 5.58 17.40 -5.36
N VAL A 263 4.48 17.26 -4.61
CA VAL A 263 3.23 16.69 -5.11
C VAL A 263 2.65 17.54 -6.24
N ILE A 264 2.61 18.86 -6.08
CA ILE A 264 2.10 19.78 -7.12
C ILE A 264 2.97 19.74 -8.39
N MET A 265 4.29 19.68 -8.24
CA MET A 265 5.18 19.74 -9.39
C MET A 265 5.30 18.42 -10.14
N LYS A 266 5.13 17.28 -9.45
CA LYS A 266 5.43 15.96 -10.01
C LYS A 266 4.20 15.08 -10.21
N GLU A 267 3.19 15.20 -9.37
CA GLU A 267 2.15 14.18 -9.25
C GLU A 267 0.76 14.70 -9.65
N ILE A 268 0.53 16.01 -9.67
CA ILE A 268 -0.77 16.54 -10.08
C ILE A 268 -1.06 16.22 -11.56
N PRO A 269 -2.28 15.75 -11.90
CA PRO A 269 -2.70 15.54 -13.28
C PRO A 269 -2.61 16.82 -14.12
N ASP A 270 -2.30 16.68 -15.41
CA ASP A 270 -2.09 17.80 -16.34
C ASP A 270 -3.29 18.77 -16.37
N GLU A 271 -4.51 18.24 -16.34
CA GLU A 271 -5.77 19.00 -16.33
C GLU A 271 -5.91 19.95 -15.14
N SER A 272 -5.22 19.66 -14.02
CA SER A 272 -5.28 20.46 -12.79
C SER A 272 -3.95 21.13 -12.44
N ARG A 273 -2.90 20.92 -13.25
CA ARG A 273 -1.55 21.43 -13.00
C ARG A 273 -1.50 22.95 -12.92
N GLN A 274 -2.28 23.64 -13.77
CA GLN A 274 -2.33 25.10 -13.76
C GLN A 274 -2.79 25.64 -12.40
N TYR A 275 -3.86 25.08 -11.83
CA TYR A 275 -4.34 25.46 -10.49
C TYR A 275 -3.29 25.24 -9.42
N GLY A 276 -2.60 24.09 -9.44
CA GLY A 276 -1.53 23.79 -8.50
C GLY A 276 -0.36 24.79 -8.57
N ILE A 277 0.08 25.14 -9.79
CA ILE A 277 1.18 26.11 -10.00
C ILE A 277 0.78 27.50 -9.51
N GLU A 278 -0.39 28.00 -9.89
CA GLU A 278 -0.89 29.31 -9.46
C GLU A 278 -1.04 29.37 -7.94
N TRP A 279 -1.59 28.32 -7.34
CA TRP A 279 -1.70 28.18 -5.89
C TRP A 279 -0.33 28.22 -5.22
N TRP A 280 0.66 27.47 -5.71
CA TRP A 280 2.00 27.46 -5.13
C TRP A 280 2.66 28.84 -5.20
N GLN A 281 2.54 29.53 -6.33
CA GLN A 281 3.09 30.88 -6.50
C GLN A 281 2.48 31.87 -5.50
N ARG A 282 1.17 31.77 -5.25
CA ARG A 282 0.43 32.59 -4.27
C ARG A 282 0.91 32.32 -2.84
N TRP A 283 1.07 31.06 -2.45
CA TRP A 283 1.24 30.69 -1.04
C TRP A 283 2.69 30.51 -0.57
N ARG A 284 3.64 30.17 -1.46
CA ARG A 284 5.04 29.84 -1.08
C ARG A 284 5.74 30.85 -0.18
N ARG A 285 5.49 32.16 -0.38
CA ARG A 285 6.10 33.22 0.46
C ARG A 285 5.55 33.19 1.88
N ARG A 286 4.25 32.93 2.04
CA ARG A 286 3.58 32.83 3.34
C ARG A 286 4.00 31.55 4.07
N PHE A 287 4.20 30.45 3.36
CA PHE A 287 4.71 29.21 3.96
C PHE A 287 6.09 29.43 4.61
N ASN A 288 6.97 30.19 3.97
CA ASN A 288 8.29 30.55 4.47
C ASN A 288 8.30 31.69 5.51
N GLY A 289 7.14 32.25 5.86
CA GLY A 289 7.05 33.35 6.84
C GLY A 289 7.36 34.75 6.30
N ALA A 290 7.70 34.89 5.02
CA ALA A 290 8.13 36.16 4.41
C ALA A 290 6.96 37.09 4.00
N GLY A 291 5.73 36.80 4.42
CA GLY A 291 4.52 37.47 3.94
C GLY A 291 3.65 38.17 4.99
N ALA A 292 3.88 37.94 6.28
CA ALA A 292 3.07 38.56 7.35
C ALA A 292 3.34 40.07 7.48
N ASP A 293 4.58 40.50 7.25
CA ASP A 293 4.98 41.91 7.43
C ASP A 293 4.58 42.79 6.23
N ALA A 294 4.51 42.24 5.01
CA ALA A 294 4.22 43.04 3.81
C ALA A 294 2.75 43.51 3.74
N GLU A 295 1.80 42.75 4.30
CA GLU A 295 0.38 43.10 4.30
C GLU A 295 0.01 44.05 5.46
N ALA A 296 0.80 44.03 6.55
CA ALA A 296 0.72 45.01 7.63
C ALA A 296 1.29 46.38 7.20
N VAL A 297 2.36 46.40 6.40
CA VAL A 297 2.95 47.64 5.86
C VAL A 297 2.11 48.25 4.72
N ALA A 298 1.38 47.44 3.94
CA ALA A 298 0.48 47.96 2.89
C ALA A 298 -0.86 48.51 3.43
N LYS A 299 -1.17 48.28 4.72
CA LYS A 299 -2.34 48.82 5.41
C LYS A 299 -2.02 50.02 6.33
N LEU A 300 -0.77 50.49 6.31
CA LEU A 300 -0.30 51.73 6.93
C LEU A 300 -0.02 52.77 5.84
#